data_AF-N9M945-F1
#
_entry.id   AF-N9M945-F1
#
_cell.length_a   1.000
_cell.length_b   1.000
_cell.length_c   1.000
_cell.angle_alpha   90.00
_cell.angle_beta   90.00
_cell.angle_gamma   90.00
#
_symmetry.space_group_name_H-M   'P 1'
#
loop_
_entity.id
_entity.type
_entity.pdbx_description
1 polymer ?
#
loop_
_entity_poly.entity_id
_entity_poly.type
_entity_poly.pdbx_seq_one_letter_code
_entity_poly.pdbx_strand_id
1 'polypeptide(L)'
;MTEIFTFIKGFQKNDSLPFLCPFCKKNSLLLDDDTWQEHDKSALHHCEEWFDPCNHVEYLYTALYKCSNKNCRQCVISSGTGGVDIDYSQEEYADAGSQPAYYSYYQPKIFIPPLSFFIVPEKTPSEIKALLELSFSIVLQSPASAVNCLRSSLEKLLDIYSIPKKKITS
;
A
#
# COMPACT_ATOMS: atom_id res chain seq x y z
N MET A 1 2.72 12.09 5.25
CA MET A 1 3.32 10.78 5.59
C MET A 1 2.32 9.89 6.32
N THR A 2 1.52 10.44 7.24
CA THR A 2 0.45 9.72 7.96
C THR A 2 -0.58 9.03 7.04
N GLU A 3 -1.02 9.70 5.97
CA GLU A 3 -2.03 9.15 5.05
C GLU A 3 -1.58 7.88 4.31
N ILE A 4 -0.32 7.82 3.85
CA ILE A 4 0.23 6.62 3.20
C ILE A 4 0.19 5.43 4.15
N PHE A 5 0.62 5.63 5.41
CA PHE A 5 0.62 4.56 6.41
C PHE A 5 -0.78 4.08 6.77
N THR A 6 -1.75 4.98 6.82
CA THR A 6 -3.17 4.60 7.02
C THR A 6 -3.66 3.77 5.83
N PHE A 7 -3.47 4.25 4.60
CA PHE A 7 -3.93 3.58 3.40
C PHE A 7 -3.38 2.15 3.24
N ILE A 8 -2.08 1.95 3.48
CA ILE A 8 -1.47 0.61 3.34
C ILE A 8 -1.93 -0.37 4.43
N LYS A 9 -2.41 0.11 5.57
CA LYS A 9 -2.99 -0.73 6.63
C LYS A 9 -4.41 -1.17 6.31
N GLY A 10 -5.13 -0.41 5.50
CA GLY A 10 -6.51 -0.66 5.16
C GLY A 10 -7.08 0.56 4.44
N PHE A 11 -7.69 0.35 3.29
CA PHE A 11 -8.43 1.38 2.56
C PHE A 11 -9.77 0.82 2.09
N GLN A 12 -10.77 1.68 1.96
CA GLN A 12 -12.03 1.36 1.30
C GLN A 12 -11.92 1.70 -0.20
N LYS A 13 -12.72 1.06 -1.06
CA LYS A 13 -12.64 1.24 -2.52
C LYS A 13 -12.69 2.72 -2.97
N ASN A 14 -13.43 3.55 -2.25
CA ASN A 14 -13.62 4.96 -2.58
C ASN A 14 -12.52 5.89 -2.02
N ASP A 15 -11.55 5.34 -1.27
CA ASP A 15 -10.45 6.11 -0.73
C ASP A 15 -9.51 6.60 -1.84
N SER A 16 -9.04 7.83 -1.70
CA SER A 16 -8.06 8.39 -2.63
C SER A 16 -6.68 7.77 -2.39
N LEU A 17 -6.00 7.37 -3.46
CA LEU A 17 -4.65 6.83 -3.39
C LEU A 17 -3.64 7.94 -3.00
N PRO A 18 -3.00 7.92 -1.82
CA PRO A 18 -2.16 9.01 -1.31
C PRO A 18 -0.73 8.97 -1.86
N PHE A 19 -0.56 8.56 -3.12
CA PHE A 19 0.73 8.40 -3.77
C PHE A 19 0.84 9.28 -5.02
N LEU A 20 2.03 9.82 -5.23
CA LEU A 20 2.35 10.53 -6.46
C LEU A 20 2.44 9.54 -7.62
N CYS A 21 1.96 9.94 -8.79
CA CYS A 21 2.15 9.19 -10.03
C CYS A 21 3.65 8.92 -10.26
N PRO A 22 4.08 7.67 -10.46
CA PRO A 22 5.51 7.35 -10.57
C PRO A 22 6.16 7.97 -11.81
N PHE A 23 5.36 8.33 -12.82
CA PHE A 23 5.80 8.90 -14.08
C PHE A 23 5.86 10.44 -14.07
N CYS A 24 4.78 11.11 -13.64
CA CYS A 24 4.72 12.58 -13.66
C CYS A 24 4.89 13.25 -12.29
N LYS A 25 5.03 12.46 -11.21
CA LYS A 25 5.24 12.90 -9.82
C LYS A 25 4.16 13.85 -9.28
N LYS A 26 2.95 13.82 -9.85
CA LYS A 26 1.77 14.57 -9.39
C LYS A 26 0.78 13.67 -8.66
N ASN A 27 0.06 14.22 -7.69
CA ASN A 27 -1.06 13.56 -7.03
C ASN A 27 -2.26 13.49 -8.00
N SER A 28 -2.33 12.43 -8.80
CA SER A 28 -3.21 12.36 -9.97
C SER A 28 -3.64 10.95 -10.36
N LEU A 29 -3.29 9.95 -9.53
CA LEU A 29 -3.73 8.58 -9.75
C LEU A 29 -5.16 8.45 -9.23
N LEU A 30 -6.06 7.99 -10.09
CA LEU A 30 -7.45 7.73 -9.76
C LEU A 30 -7.75 6.25 -10.04
N LEU A 31 -8.59 5.63 -9.22
CA LEU A 31 -9.06 4.27 -9.46
C LEU A 31 -9.86 4.25 -10.77
N ASP A 32 -9.58 3.26 -11.61
CA ASP A 32 -10.39 2.94 -12.78
C ASP A 32 -11.43 1.89 -12.34
N ASP A 33 -12.62 2.35 -11.95
CA ASP A 33 -13.66 1.50 -11.33
C ASP A 33 -14.07 0.30 -12.18
N ASP A 34 -14.00 0.42 -13.51
CA ASP A 34 -14.33 -0.63 -14.45
C ASP A 34 -13.33 -1.81 -14.40
N THR A 35 -12.14 -1.57 -13.86
CA THR A 35 -11.07 -2.57 -13.75
C THR A 35 -10.99 -3.23 -12.38
N TRP A 36 -11.83 -2.80 -11.43
CA TRP A 36 -11.86 -3.37 -10.10
C TRP A 36 -12.31 -4.83 -10.16
N GLN A 37 -11.47 -5.74 -9.66
CA GLN A 37 -11.79 -7.15 -9.53
C GLN A 37 -11.60 -7.57 -8.07
N GLU A 38 -12.64 -8.20 -7.52
CA GLU A 38 -12.64 -8.77 -6.19
C GLU A 38 -13.02 -10.24 -6.29
N HIS A 39 -12.31 -11.08 -5.54
CA HIS A 39 -12.59 -12.50 -5.44
C HIS A 39 -12.70 -12.91 -3.98
N ASP A 40 -13.87 -13.41 -3.62
CA ASP A 40 -14.14 -14.00 -2.32
C ASP A 40 -13.40 -15.33 -2.15
N LYS A 41 -12.66 -15.45 -1.04
CA LYS A 41 -11.94 -16.66 -0.61
C LYS A 41 -12.50 -17.27 0.67
N SER A 42 -13.57 -16.71 1.21
CA SER A 42 -14.23 -17.09 2.46
C SER A 42 -14.96 -18.43 2.37
N ALA A 43 -15.05 -19.04 1.18
CA ALA A 43 -15.63 -20.36 0.90
C ALA A 43 -15.21 -21.46 1.88
N LEU A 44 -14.00 -21.37 2.47
CA LEU A 44 -13.49 -22.32 3.46
C LEU A 44 -14.13 -22.17 4.85
N HIS A 45 -14.63 -20.98 5.21
CA HIS A 45 -15.12 -20.65 6.54
C HIS A 45 -16.66 -20.69 6.68
N HIS A 46 -17.41 -20.74 5.58
CA HIS A 46 -18.88 -20.77 5.62
C HIS A 46 -19.50 -22.01 6.27
N CYS A 47 -18.69 -23.03 6.59
CA CYS A 47 -19.14 -24.26 7.23
C CYS A 47 -18.95 -24.26 8.76
N GLU A 48 -18.46 -23.17 9.36
CA GLU A 48 -18.27 -23.10 10.81
C GLU A 48 -19.55 -22.67 11.53
N GLU A 49 -19.89 -23.36 12.64
CA GLU A 49 -21.06 -23.05 13.48
C GLU A 49 -21.02 -21.62 14.09
N TRP A 50 -19.86 -20.96 14.05
CA TRP A 50 -19.61 -19.63 14.63
C TRP A 50 -19.02 -18.66 13.60
N PHE A 51 -19.68 -18.53 12.43
CA PHE A 51 -19.28 -17.58 11.40
C PHE A 51 -19.35 -16.12 11.87
N ASP A 52 -18.19 -15.51 12.08
CA ASP A 52 -18.00 -14.08 12.33
C ASP A 52 -17.45 -13.39 11.06
N PRO A 53 -18.22 -12.52 10.39
CA PRO A 53 -17.79 -11.85 9.16
C PRO A 53 -16.40 -11.19 9.26
N CYS A 54 -16.03 -10.61 10.40
CA CYS A 54 -14.76 -9.90 10.56
C CYS A 54 -13.55 -10.84 10.57
N ASN A 55 -13.73 -12.09 10.99
CA ASN A 55 -12.65 -13.06 11.12
C ASN A 55 -12.63 -14.11 10.00
N HIS A 56 -13.73 -14.21 9.23
CA HIS A 56 -13.90 -15.30 8.27
C HIS A 56 -14.02 -14.82 6.82
N VAL A 57 -14.29 -13.53 6.59
CA VAL A 57 -14.38 -12.97 5.25
C VAL A 57 -13.01 -12.53 4.75
N GLU A 58 -12.55 -13.15 3.67
CA GLU A 58 -11.30 -12.84 3.00
C GLU A 58 -11.51 -12.57 1.51
N TYR A 59 -10.92 -11.47 1.03
CA TYR A 59 -10.92 -11.11 -0.38
C TYR A 59 -9.51 -11.13 -0.96
N LEU A 60 -9.40 -11.46 -2.25
CA LEU A 60 -8.32 -10.94 -3.09
C LEU A 60 -8.87 -9.80 -3.96
N TYR A 61 -8.04 -8.79 -4.19
CA TYR A 61 -8.40 -7.74 -5.14
C TYR A 61 -7.29 -7.47 -6.16
N THR A 62 -7.70 -6.96 -7.31
CA THR A 62 -6.84 -6.32 -8.31
C THR A 62 -7.51 -5.03 -8.78
N ALA A 63 -6.71 -3.97 -8.90
CA ALA A 63 -7.18 -2.65 -9.28
C ALA A 63 -6.18 -1.98 -10.22
N LEU A 64 -6.68 -1.19 -11.17
CA LEU A 64 -5.86 -0.31 -11.99
C LEU A 64 -6.10 1.15 -11.60
N TYR A 65 -5.01 1.87 -11.36
CA TYR A 65 -5.03 3.31 -11.12
C TYR A 65 -4.51 4.03 -12.36
N LYS A 66 -5.29 4.96 -12.87
CA LYS A 66 -4.97 5.73 -14.07
C LYS A 66 -4.64 7.17 -13.73
N CYS A 67 -3.55 7.68 -14.30
CA CYS A 67 -3.17 9.06 -14.11
C CYS A 67 -4.10 10.01 -14.88
N SER A 68 -4.80 10.90 -14.15
CA SER A 68 -5.72 11.91 -14.70
C SER A 68 -5.03 13.04 -15.45
N ASN A 69 -3.70 13.17 -15.31
CA ASN A 69 -2.92 14.13 -16.08
C ASN A 69 -2.92 13.73 -17.58
N LYS A 70 -3.53 14.58 -18.41
CA LYS A 70 -3.71 14.39 -19.86
C LYS A 70 -2.41 14.07 -20.62
N ASN A 71 -1.27 14.58 -20.15
CA ASN A 71 0.03 14.33 -20.77
C ASN A 71 0.67 13.01 -20.31
N CYS A 72 0.30 12.50 -19.13
CA CYS A 72 0.87 11.30 -18.56
C CYS A 72 0.08 10.06 -18.97
N ARG A 73 -1.19 9.95 -18.53
CA ARG A 73 -2.12 8.84 -18.79
C ARG A 73 -1.59 7.42 -18.51
N GLN A 74 -0.44 7.31 -17.82
CA GLN A 74 0.14 6.04 -17.42
C GLN A 74 -0.68 5.40 -16.29
N CYS A 75 -0.50 4.09 -16.13
CA CYS A 75 -1.26 3.28 -15.19
C CYS A 75 -0.35 2.65 -14.12
N VAL A 76 -0.95 2.35 -12.97
CA VAL A 76 -0.35 1.58 -11.89
C VAL A 76 -1.34 0.50 -11.48
N ILE A 77 -0.91 -0.76 -11.51
CA ILE A 77 -1.70 -1.88 -10.99
C ILE A 77 -1.44 -2.01 -9.50
N SER A 78 -2.48 -2.30 -8.73
CA SER A 78 -2.37 -2.74 -7.35
C SER A 78 -3.08 -4.07 -7.17
N SER A 79 -2.51 -4.93 -6.34
CA SER A 79 -3.16 -6.17 -5.92
C SER A 79 -2.83 -6.46 -4.47
N GLY A 80 -3.75 -7.13 -3.79
CA GLY A 80 -3.60 -7.48 -2.39
C GLY A 80 -4.77 -8.28 -1.84
N THR A 81 -4.95 -8.16 -0.53
CA THR A 81 -5.98 -8.87 0.23
C THR A 81 -7.02 -7.88 0.74
N GLY A 82 -8.16 -8.38 1.19
CA GLY A 82 -9.17 -7.58 1.88
C GLY A 82 -9.97 -8.43 2.84
N GLY A 83 -10.86 -7.79 3.57
CA GLY A 83 -11.77 -8.42 4.51
C GLY A 83 -12.91 -7.49 4.86
N VAL A 84 -13.63 -7.82 5.93
CA VAL A 84 -14.73 -7.04 6.46
C VAL A 84 -14.38 -6.56 7.87
N ASP A 85 -14.78 -5.35 8.22
CA ASP A 85 -14.62 -4.77 9.56
C ASP A 85 -15.92 -4.07 9.98
N ILE A 86 -16.04 -3.72 11.26
CA ILE A 86 -17.24 -3.10 11.86
C ILE A 86 -17.05 -1.58 12.00
N ASP A 87 -18.04 -0.82 11.56
CA ASP A 87 -18.16 0.60 11.84
C ASP A 87 -18.87 0.83 13.18
N TYR A 88 -18.07 1.00 14.23
CA TYR A 88 -18.55 1.30 15.59
C TYR A 88 -19.10 2.73 15.75
N SER A 89 -18.96 3.61 14.75
CA SER A 89 -19.38 5.02 14.87
C SER A 89 -20.90 5.22 14.91
N GLN A 90 -21.68 4.23 14.46
CA GLN A 90 -23.14 4.26 14.49
C GLN A 90 -23.74 3.80 15.83
N GLU A 91 -22.92 3.23 16.73
CA GLU A 91 -23.40 2.72 18.02
C GLU A 91 -23.79 3.83 19.01
N GLU A 92 -23.25 5.04 18.87
CA GLU A 92 -23.55 6.18 19.78
C GLU A 92 -24.97 6.75 19.62
N TYR A 93 -25.65 6.47 18.50
CA TYR A 93 -27.01 6.97 18.21
C TYR A 93 -28.01 5.88 17.81
N ALA A 94 -27.60 4.62 17.86
CA ALA A 94 -28.43 3.48 17.51
C ALA A 94 -29.45 3.18 18.62
N ASP A 95 -30.73 3.18 18.27
CA ASP A 95 -31.77 2.58 19.11
C ASP A 95 -31.37 1.14 19.48
N ALA A 96 -31.73 0.71 20.70
CA ALA A 96 -31.46 -0.63 21.21
C ALA A 96 -32.06 -1.70 20.28
N GLY A 97 -31.23 -2.20 19.34
CA GLY A 97 -31.66 -3.10 18.28
C GLY A 97 -31.00 -2.88 16.91
N SER A 98 -30.23 -1.80 16.72
CA SER A 98 -29.50 -1.60 15.46
C SER A 98 -28.31 -2.57 15.36
N GLN A 99 -28.23 -3.31 14.25
CA GLN A 99 -27.10 -4.19 13.95
C GLN A 99 -25.86 -3.35 13.59
N PRO A 100 -24.64 -3.80 13.94
CA PRO A 100 -23.42 -3.12 13.53
C PRO A 100 -23.33 -3.03 12.00
N ALA A 101 -22.91 -1.86 11.49
CA ALA A 101 -22.67 -1.68 10.07
C ALA A 101 -21.30 -2.27 9.72
N TYR A 102 -21.28 -3.20 8.76
CA TYR A 102 -20.05 -3.80 8.25
C TYR A 102 -19.55 -3.05 7.00
N TYR A 103 -18.24 -2.95 6.83
CA TYR A 103 -17.63 -2.39 5.63
C TYR A 103 -16.46 -3.24 5.13
N SER A 104 -16.26 -3.30 3.81
CA SER A 104 -15.10 -3.96 3.22
C SER A 104 -13.86 -3.07 3.28
N TYR A 105 -12.72 -3.64 3.63
CA TYR A 105 -11.42 -2.97 3.56
C TYR A 105 -10.42 -3.79 2.75
N TYR A 106 -9.41 -3.12 2.22
CA TYR A 106 -8.38 -3.70 1.36
C TYR A 106 -6.99 -3.29 1.81
N GLN A 107 -6.03 -4.18 1.63
CA GLN A 107 -4.63 -4.00 1.98
C GLN A 107 -3.75 -4.29 0.76
N PRO A 108 -3.06 -3.29 0.20
CA PRO A 108 -2.18 -3.52 -0.94
C PRO A 108 -0.99 -4.40 -0.54
N LYS A 109 -0.67 -5.38 -1.39
CA LYS A 109 0.55 -6.19 -1.27
C LYS A 109 1.59 -5.82 -2.33
N ILE A 110 1.16 -5.26 -3.45
CA ILE A 110 2.06 -4.86 -4.54
C ILE A 110 1.49 -3.67 -5.31
N PHE A 111 2.41 -2.86 -5.85
CA PHE A 111 2.13 -1.86 -6.87
C PHE A 111 3.07 -2.06 -8.05
N ILE A 112 2.54 -2.02 -9.28
CA ILE A 112 3.30 -2.20 -10.51
C ILE A 112 2.97 -1.04 -11.47
N PRO A 113 3.91 -0.11 -11.74
CA PRO A 113 5.24 0.00 -11.14
C PRO A 113 5.20 0.38 -9.64
N PRO A 114 6.31 0.18 -8.90
CA PRO A 114 6.38 0.54 -7.48
C PRO A 114 6.10 2.02 -7.24
N LEU A 115 5.34 2.31 -6.18
CA LEU A 115 5.05 3.68 -5.76
C LEU A 115 6.08 4.16 -4.74
N SER A 116 6.54 5.40 -4.89
CA SER A 116 7.52 5.99 -3.96
C SER A 116 6.84 6.44 -2.67
N PHE A 117 7.36 5.96 -1.53
CA PHE A 117 6.85 6.33 -0.19
C PHE A 117 7.31 7.74 0.23
N PHE A 118 8.33 8.26 -0.42
CA PHE A 118 8.82 9.63 -0.26
C PHE A 118 9.41 10.14 -1.58
N ILE A 119 9.59 11.46 -1.68
CA ILE A 119 10.19 12.10 -2.85
C ILE A 119 11.70 11.88 -2.83
N VAL A 120 12.23 11.20 -3.84
CA VAL A 120 13.67 11.04 -4.02
C VAL A 120 14.23 12.28 -4.71
N PRO A 121 15.25 12.96 -4.15
CA PRO A 121 15.85 14.13 -4.77
C PRO A 121 16.39 13.85 -6.18
N GLU A 122 16.28 14.83 -7.09
CA GLU A 122 16.69 14.65 -8.48
C GLU A 122 18.17 14.31 -8.62
N LYS A 123 19.02 14.92 -7.78
CA LYS A 123 20.48 14.74 -7.75
C LYS A 123 20.93 13.41 -7.13
N THR A 124 20.01 12.57 -6.65
CA THR A 124 20.37 11.27 -6.09
C THR A 124 21.01 10.38 -7.17
N PRO A 125 22.17 9.75 -6.92
CA PRO A 125 22.83 8.88 -7.89
C PRO A 125 21.92 7.73 -8.34
N SER A 126 22.07 7.30 -9.59
CA SER A 126 21.23 6.25 -10.20
C SER A 126 21.27 4.94 -9.44
N GLU A 127 22.44 4.53 -8.95
CA GLU A 127 22.62 3.31 -8.14
C GLU A 127 21.81 3.37 -6.84
N ILE A 128 21.70 4.55 -6.22
CA ILE A 128 20.90 4.74 -5.01
C ILE A 128 19.41 4.74 -5.35
N LYS A 129 19.02 5.39 -6.46
CA LYS A 129 17.62 5.36 -6.93
C LYS A 129 17.14 3.92 -7.16
N ALA A 130 17.95 3.09 -7.80
CA ALA A 130 17.62 1.69 -8.05
C ALA A 130 17.39 0.89 -6.75
N LEU A 131 18.22 1.10 -5.72
CA LEU A 131 18.06 0.45 -4.42
C LEU A 131 16.79 0.93 -3.68
N LEU A 132 16.46 2.22 -3.80
CA LEU A 132 15.23 2.77 -3.24
C LEU A 132 13.99 2.23 -3.95
N GLU A 133 14.00 2.18 -5.28
CA GLU A 133 12.92 1.59 -6.09
C GLU A 133 12.71 0.11 -5.76
N LEU A 134 13.81 -0.65 -5.60
CA LEU A 134 13.74 -2.04 -5.14
C LEU A 134 13.12 -2.12 -3.75
N SER A 135 13.55 -1.28 -2.80
CA SER A 135 12.96 -1.23 -1.47
C SER A 135 11.45 -0.95 -1.52
N PHE A 136 11.02 0.00 -2.35
CA PHE A 136 9.59 0.33 -2.51
C PHE A 136 8.79 -0.83 -3.11
N SER A 137 9.39 -1.60 -4.02
CA SER A 137 8.72 -2.74 -4.65
C SER A 137 8.40 -3.89 -3.69
N ILE A 138 9.20 -4.05 -2.62
CA ILE A 138 9.10 -5.20 -1.71
C ILE A 138 8.56 -4.86 -0.31
N VAL A 139 8.48 -3.59 0.09
CA VAL A 139 8.19 -3.20 1.49
C VAL A 139 6.87 -3.74 2.03
N LEU A 140 5.84 -3.89 1.18
CA LEU A 140 4.53 -4.42 1.59
C LEU A 140 4.50 -5.95 1.72
N GLN A 141 5.48 -6.64 1.12
CA GLN A 141 5.60 -8.10 1.16
C GLN A 141 6.62 -8.56 2.20
N SER A 142 7.76 -7.86 2.27
CA SER A 142 8.86 -8.14 3.18
C SER A 142 9.47 -6.82 3.68
N PRO A 143 8.93 -6.25 4.78
CA PRO A 143 9.48 -5.06 5.40
C PRO A 143 10.95 -5.21 5.79
N ALA A 144 11.34 -6.40 6.30
CA ALA A 144 12.72 -6.69 6.69
C ALA A 144 13.68 -6.62 5.49
N SER A 145 13.29 -7.19 4.34
CA SER A 145 14.09 -7.11 3.11
C SER A 145 14.16 -5.68 2.58
N ALA A 146 13.07 -4.92 2.64
CA ALA A 146 13.08 -3.50 2.26
C ALA A 146 14.05 -2.68 3.10
N VAL A 147 14.06 -2.88 4.43
CA VAL A 147 15.02 -2.20 5.33
C VAL A 147 16.46 -2.55 4.96
N ASN A 148 16.74 -3.80 4.59
CA ASN A 148 18.07 -4.19 4.12
C ASN A 148 18.47 -3.44 2.84
N CYS A 149 17.55 -3.29 1.88
CA CYS A 149 17.79 -2.48 0.68
C CYS A 149 18.06 -1.01 1.03
N LEU A 150 17.31 -0.43 1.98
CA LEU A 150 17.55 0.93 2.47
C LEU A 150 18.93 1.06 3.11
N ARG A 151 19.34 0.10 3.95
CA ARG A 151 20.67 0.08 4.56
C ARG A 151 21.76 0.05 3.50
N SER A 152 21.65 -0.84 2.52
CA SER A 152 22.60 -0.91 1.40
C SER A 152 22.64 0.40 0.60
N SER A 153 21.50 1.06 0.41
CA SER A 153 21.45 2.38 -0.25
C SER A 153 22.20 3.44 0.55
N LEU A 154 22.06 3.45 1.88
CA LEU A 154 22.76 4.38 2.76
C LEU A 154 24.27 4.13 2.74
N GLU A 155 24.69 2.88 2.88
CA GLU A 155 26.12 2.50 2.84
C GLU A 155 26.78 2.92 1.53
N LYS A 156 26.10 2.68 0.41
CA LYS A 156 26.59 3.07 -0.90
C LYS A 156 26.66 4.59 -1.07
N LEU A 157 25.69 5.33 -0.52
CA LEU A 157 25.71 6.78 -0.52
C LEU A 157 26.93 7.31 0.25
N LEU A 158 27.21 6.75 1.43
CA LEU A 158 28.38 7.12 2.25
C LEU A 158 29.69 6.83 1.50
N ASP A 159 29.78 5.69 0.81
CA ASP A 159 30.94 5.32 0.00
C ASP A 159 31.15 6.32 -1.16
N ILE A 160 30.08 6.77 -1.84
CA ILE A 160 30.14 7.79 -2.91
C ILE A 160 30.71 9.12 -2.39
N TYR A 161 30.30 9.53 -1.19
CA TYR A 161 30.81 10.75 -0.54
C TYR A 161 32.14 10.54 0.20
N SER A 162 32.75 9.35 0.09
CA SER A 162 34.02 9.01 0.76
C SER A 162 33.99 9.26 2.28
N ILE A 163 32.84 9.05 2.92
CA ILE A 163 32.68 9.25 4.36
C ILE A 163 33.31 8.06 5.10
N PRO A 164 34.26 8.27 6.03
CA PRO A 164 34.94 7.18 6.72
C PRO A 164 33.98 6.31 7.54
N LYS A 165 34.09 4.99 7.40
CA LYS A 165 33.33 4.04 8.22
C LYS A 165 33.89 4.07 9.65
N LYS A 166 33.08 4.52 10.61
CA LYS A 166 33.45 4.49 12.03
C LYS A 166 33.37 3.03 12.51
N LYS A 167 34.52 2.42 12.83
CA LYS A 167 34.53 1.12 13.51
C LYS A 167 34.04 1.34 14.94
N ILE A 168 33.01 0.60 15.35
CA ILE A 168 32.61 0.53 16.74
C ILE A 168 33.67 -0.33 17.42
N THR A 169 34.54 0.29 18.21
CA THR A 169 35.46 -0.43 19.09
C THR A 169 34.60 -1.03 20.21
N SER A 170 34.50 -2.36 20.22
CA SER A 170 33.87 -3.11 21.31
C SER A 170 34.86 -3.39 22.43
#